data_AF-A0A0A1TDV6-F1
#
_entry.id   AF-A0A0A1TDV6-F1
#
_cell.length_a   1.000
_cell.length_b   1.000
_cell.length_c   1.000
_cell.angle_alpha   90.00
_cell.angle_beta   90.00
_cell.angle_gamma   90.00
#
_symmetry.space_group_name_H-M   'P 1'
#
loop_
_entity.id
_entity.type
_entity.pdbx_description
1 polymer ?
#
loop_
_entity_poly.entity_id
_entity_poly.type
_entity_poly.pdbx_seq_one_letter_code
_entity_poly.pdbx_strand_id
1 'polypeptide(L)'
;MSARRRQTKRRPASSGRFRKKLLNNPYAQALASPMRTCSATHTKLPRYFLQDFEMVRHPETGKPWFAPGPLSFDSSAAPSNNPDAITQPGPESTETTTRRHSRARAPITVYATCRKSLLDLMNSSHRKFLGSMIGPRGGMAMTTETREAILRKDMGDVLLSMLRRQASDLLVERANQSPDSVARSFQRCDNWEDIGKVTARGCVLWIPGSKDNATNPSYATYDIEGARYDGKVAVHDLVYLLGDAQVSWLRKAAPDTFGDGGIVVLRLHHSRRMAKIHMLLWRLQGYLAPPIDETVAV
;
A
#
# COMPACT_ATOMS: atom_id res chain seq x y z
N MET A 1 -27.37 -5.92 -47.48
CA MET A 1 -26.31 -6.44 -46.58
C MET A 1 -26.82 -6.41 -45.14
N SER A 2 -27.09 -7.56 -44.51
CA SER A 2 -27.62 -7.61 -43.14
C SER A 2 -26.47 -7.63 -42.13
N ALA A 3 -26.50 -6.71 -41.16
CA ALA A 3 -25.45 -6.55 -40.16
C ALA A 3 -25.46 -7.70 -39.15
N ARG A 4 -24.33 -8.42 -39.05
CA ARG A 4 -24.14 -9.57 -38.17
C ARG A 4 -24.15 -9.11 -36.70
N ARG A 5 -25.27 -9.33 -36.01
CA ARG A 5 -25.44 -9.04 -34.56
C ARG A 5 -24.36 -9.79 -33.76
N ARG A 6 -23.46 -9.06 -33.10
CA ARG A 6 -22.43 -9.64 -32.21
C ARG A 6 -23.12 -10.45 -31.11
N GLN A 7 -22.92 -11.77 -31.13
CA GLN A 7 -23.37 -12.64 -30.04
C GLN A 7 -22.71 -12.20 -28.73
N THR A 8 -23.54 -11.94 -27.72
CA THR A 8 -23.09 -11.57 -26.38
C THR A 8 -22.41 -12.80 -25.76
N LYS A 9 -21.14 -12.68 -25.38
CA LYS A 9 -20.40 -13.76 -24.70
C LYS A 9 -21.17 -14.18 -23.44
N ARG A 10 -21.41 -15.48 -23.27
CA ARG A 10 -22.07 -16.03 -22.07
C ARG A 10 -21.31 -15.57 -20.83
N ARG A 11 -22.05 -15.11 -19.80
CA ARG A 11 -21.45 -14.73 -18.53
C ARG A 11 -20.70 -15.95 -17.96
N PRO A 12 -19.47 -15.79 -17.47
CA PRO A 12 -18.71 -16.91 -16.93
C PRO A 12 -19.49 -17.57 -15.78
N ALA A 13 -19.48 -18.90 -15.75
CA ALA A 13 -20.15 -19.70 -14.73
C ALA A 13 -19.67 -19.36 -13.31
N SER A 14 -20.48 -19.73 -12.30
CA SER A 14 -20.18 -19.48 -10.88
C SER A 14 -18.75 -19.92 -10.56
N SER A 15 -17.94 -18.99 -10.06
CA SER A 15 -16.50 -19.17 -9.89
C SER A 15 -16.21 -20.35 -8.96
N GLY A 16 -15.45 -21.35 -9.43
CA GLY A 16 -14.98 -22.47 -8.61
C GLY A 16 -14.15 -22.01 -7.38
N ARG A 17 -13.94 -22.91 -6.41
CA ARG A 17 -13.26 -22.62 -5.13
C ARG A 17 -11.91 -21.92 -5.31
N PHE A 18 -11.12 -22.37 -6.28
CA PHE A 18 -9.83 -21.75 -6.64
C PHE A 18 -10.00 -20.29 -7.08
N ARG A 19 -10.94 -20.00 -7.98
CA ARG A 19 -11.17 -18.63 -8.49
C ARG A 19 -11.65 -17.70 -7.37
N LYS A 20 -12.46 -18.19 -6.43
CA LYS A 20 -12.83 -17.42 -5.22
C LYS A 20 -11.60 -17.11 -4.36
N LYS A 21 -10.73 -18.10 -4.11
CA LYS A 21 -9.47 -17.88 -3.37
C LYS A 21 -8.53 -16.92 -4.09
N LEU A 22 -8.39 -17.04 -5.40
CA LEU A 22 -7.54 -16.18 -6.21
C LEU A 22 -8.03 -14.72 -6.21
N LEU A 23 -9.34 -14.49 -6.33
CA LEU A 23 -9.93 -13.15 -6.25
C LEU A 23 -9.72 -12.51 -4.88
N ASN A 24 -9.67 -13.31 -3.82
CA ASN A 24 -9.45 -12.84 -2.45
C ASN A 24 -7.97 -12.69 -2.10
N ASN A 25 -7.06 -13.23 -2.91
CA ASN A 25 -5.64 -13.20 -2.64
C ASN A 25 -5.10 -11.77 -2.86
N PRO A 26 -4.58 -11.10 -1.81
CA PRO A 26 -4.04 -9.74 -1.93
C PRO A 26 -2.90 -9.66 -2.95
N TYR A 27 -2.06 -10.69 -3.08
CA TYR A 27 -0.98 -10.72 -4.08
C TYR A 27 -1.50 -10.76 -5.51
N ALA A 28 -2.55 -11.53 -5.75
CA ALA A 28 -3.17 -11.56 -7.07
C ALA A 28 -3.77 -10.19 -7.41
N GLN A 29 -4.35 -9.49 -6.43
CA GLN A 29 -4.86 -8.12 -6.61
C GLN A 29 -3.73 -7.11 -6.86
N ALA A 30 -2.59 -7.23 -6.16
CA ALA A 30 -1.39 -6.42 -6.39
C ALA A 30 -0.88 -6.56 -7.83
N LEU A 31 -0.71 -7.81 -8.28
CA LEU A 31 -0.22 -8.14 -9.62
C LEU A 31 -1.21 -7.75 -10.73
N ALA A 32 -2.51 -7.80 -10.45
CA ALA A 32 -3.55 -7.40 -11.39
C ALA A 32 -3.69 -5.87 -11.53
N SER A 33 -2.97 -5.08 -10.73
CA SER A 33 -2.99 -3.61 -10.87
C SER A 33 -2.39 -3.17 -12.21
N PRO A 34 -2.82 -2.02 -12.78
CA PRO A 34 -2.34 -1.59 -14.10
C PRO A 34 -0.82 -1.44 -14.15
N MET A 35 -0.20 -1.93 -15.22
CA MET A 35 1.24 -1.74 -15.46
C MET A 35 1.57 -0.27 -15.66
N ARG A 36 2.61 0.20 -14.98
CA ARG A 36 3.17 1.55 -15.10
C ARG A 36 4.69 1.47 -15.16
N THR A 37 5.32 2.54 -15.62
CA THR A 37 6.78 2.64 -15.73
C THR A 37 7.31 3.46 -14.56
N CYS A 38 8.29 2.91 -13.83
CA CYS A 38 9.08 3.68 -12.87
C CYS A 38 9.90 4.72 -13.62
N SER A 39 9.75 5.99 -13.26
CA SER A 39 10.48 7.08 -13.89
C SER A 39 11.97 7.12 -13.52
N ALA A 40 12.35 6.50 -12.41
CA ALA A 40 13.73 6.45 -11.94
C ALA A 40 14.54 5.32 -12.61
N THR A 41 13.93 4.15 -12.78
CA THR A 41 14.62 2.93 -13.26
C THR A 41 14.14 2.43 -14.62
N HIS A 42 13.12 3.06 -15.20
CA HIS A 42 12.41 2.63 -16.42
C HIS A 42 11.81 1.21 -16.38
N THR A 43 11.80 0.58 -15.21
CA THR A 43 11.19 -0.74 -15.01
C THR A 43 9.67 -0.63 -15.11
N LYS A 44 9.04 -1.56 -15.84
CA LYS A 44 7.58 -1.68 -15.91
C LYS A 44 7.11 -2.60 -14.78
N LEU A 45 6.31 -2.08 -13.86
CA LEU A 45 5.77 -2.83 -12.73
C LEU A 45 4.27 -2.55 -12.59
N PRO A 46 3.48 -3.48 -12.02
CA PRO A 46 2.12 -3.18 -11.59
C PRO A 46 2.13 -1.98 -10.65
N ARG A 47 1.14 -1.08 -10.81
CA ARG A 47 1.03 0.18 -10.07
C ARG A 47 1.21 0.01 -8.56
N TYR A 48 0.71 -1.09 -7.99
CA TYR A 48 0.83 -1.37 -6.57
C TYR A 48 2.27 -1.33 -6.04
N PHE A 49 3.26 -1.73 -6.84
CA PHE A 49 4.68 -1.72 -6.46
C PHE A 49 5.35 -0.36 -6.66
N LEU A 50 4.59 0.63 -7.11
CA LEU A 50 5.08 1.97 -7.41
C LEU A 50 4.42 2.99 -6.47
N GLN A 51 5.25 3.89 -5.98
CA GLN A 51 4.84 5.10 -5.28
C GLN A 51 4.49 6.17 -6.31
N ASP A 52 3.28 6.73 -6.21
CA ASP A 52 2.89 7.89 -6.99
C ASP A 52 3.27 9.20 -6.31
N PHE A 53 3.73 10.13 -7.12
CA PHE A 53 4.04 11.50 -6.72
C PHE A 53 3.27 12.44 -7.63
N GLU A 54 2.56 13.39 -7.04
CA GLU A 54 1.88 14.44 -7.77
C GLU A 54 2.59 15.77 -7.54
N MET A 55 2.71 16.54 -8.61
CA MET A 55 3.20 17.89 -8.49
C MET A 55 2.08 18.78 -7.97
N VAL A 56 2.30 19.34 -6.79
CA VAL A 56 1.43 20.33 -6.15
C VAL A 56 2.21 21.62 -5.91
N ARG A 57 1.56 22.67 -5.40
CA ARG A 57 2.23 23.91 -4.96
C ARG A 57 2.51 23.80 -3.46
N HIS A 58 3.70 24.20 -3.03
CA HIS A 58 4.06 24.21 -1.61
C HIS A 58 3.18 25.24 -0.89
N PRO A 59 2.54 24.89 0.24
CA PRO A 59 1.57 25.77 0.90
C PRO A 59 2.19 27.10 1.32
N GLU A 60 3.44 27.09 1.79
CA GLU A 60 4.11 28.31 2.30
C GLU A 60 4.91 29.06 1.23
N THR A 61 5.50 28.36 0.25
CA THR A 61 6.48 28.96 -0.67
C THR A 61 5.92 29.12 -2.08
N GLY A 62 4.75 28.54 -2.38
CA GLY A 62 4.14 28.54 -3.70
C GLY A 62 4.90 27.75 -4.77
N LYS A 63 6.13 27.30 -4.48
CA LYS A 63 6.99 26.58 -5.43
C LYS A 63 6.41 25.19 -5.76
N PRO A 64 6.61 24.70 -6.99
CA PRO A 64 6.20 23.36 -7.35
C PRO A 64 6.99 22.33 -6.54
N TRP A 65 6.31 21.34 -5.99
CA TRP A 65 6.92 20.25 -5.24
C TRP A 65 6.19 18.94 -5.53
N PHE A 66 6.94 17.85 -5.52
CA PHE A 66 6.38 16.50 -5.61
C PHE A 66 5.96 16.05 -4.20
N ALA A 67 4.66 15.81 -4.03
CA ALA A 67 4.10 15.22 -2.83
C ALA A 67 3.58 13.80 -3.14
N PRO A 68 3.49 12.91 -2.14
CA PRO A 68 2.77 11.65 -2.30
C PRO A 68 1.36 11.92 -2.84
N GLY A 69 0.98 11.23 -3.91
CA GLY A 69 -0.34 11.38 -4.53
C GLY A 69 -1.49 10.95 -3.60
N PRO A 70 -2.74 11.31 -3.93
CA PRO A 70 -3.92 10.94 -3.14
C PRO A 70 -4.11 9.42 -3.05
N LEU A 71 -3.54 8.68 -3.99
CA LEU A 71 -3.63 7.22 -4.08
C LEU A 71 -2.38 6.50 -3.53
N SER A 72 -1.42 7.25 -2.96
CA SER A 72 -0.26 6.69 -2.28
C SER A 72 -0.62 5.75 -1.15
N PHE A 73 -1.83 5.91 -0.61
CA PHE A 73 -2.37 5.21 0.55
C PHE A 73 -3.60 4.36 0.22
N ASP A 74 -4.05 4.38 -1.03
CA ASP A 74 -5.13 3.55 -1.55
C ASP A 74 -4.59 2.42 -2.41
N SER A 75 -4.29 1.30 -1.75
CA SER A 75 -3.85 0.04 -2.36
C SER A 75 -4.95 -0.66 -3.19
N SER A 76 -6.15 -0.10 -3.29
CA SER A 76 -7.25 -0.71 -4.05
C SER A 76 -7.11 -0.41 -5.55
N ALA A 77 -6.97 -1.46 -6.36
CA ALA A 77 -6.81 -1.43 -7.81
C ALA A 77 -8.02 -0.88 -8.61
N ALA A 78 -9.02 -0.28 -7.96
CA ALA A 78 -10.15 0.32 -8.66
C ALA A 78 -9.82 1.79 -8.99
N PRO A 79 -9.88 2.21 -10.27
CA PRO A 79 -9.91 3.63 -10.56
C PRO A 79 -11.20 4.19 -9.96
N SER A 80 -11.09 5.02 -8.93
CA SER A 80 -12.19 5.86 -8.50
C SER A 80 -12.43 6.88 -9.61
N ASN A 81 -13.40 6.64 -10.47
CA ASN A 81 -13.91 7.63 -11.43
C ASN A 81 -14.77 8.72 -10.75
N ASN A 82 -14.45 9.09 -9.49
CA ASN A 82 -15.19 10.12 -8.78
C ASN A 82 -14.34 11.39 -8.68
N PRO A 83 -14.61 12.42 -9.50
CA PRO A 83 -13.97 13.73 -9.37
C PRO A 83 -14.45 14.57 -8.17
N ASP A 84 -15.41 14.10 -7.37
CA ASP A 84 -16.14 14.95 -6.41
C ASP A 84 -15.82 14.74 -4.92
N ALA A 85 -14.70 14.10 -4.56
CA ALA A 85 -14.38 13.83 -3.16
C ALA A 85 -13.42 14.86 -2.52
N ILE A 86 -13.69 16.16 -2.65
CA ILE A 86 -13.26 17.17 -1.68
C ILE A 86 -14.35 18.25 -1.61
N THR A 87 -15.25 18.18 -0.61
CA THR A 87 -15.83 19.33 0.10
C THR A 87 -16.64 18.78 1.28
N GLN A 88 -16.17 19.02 2.51
CA GLN A 88 -17.05 18.97 3.69
C GLN A 88 -17.86 20.28 3.74
N PRO A 89 -19.15 20.26 4.16
CA PRO A 89 -19.95 21.47 4.27
C PRO A 89 -19.73 22.16 5.63
N GLY A 90 -19.49 23.47 5.59
CA GLY A 90 -19.62 24.42 6.70
C GLY A 90 -20.34 25.68 6.18
N PRO A 91 -21.10 26.40 7.01
CA PRO A 91 -22.41 26.92 6.63
C PRO A 91 -22.40 28.26 5.88
N GLU A 92 -23.43 28.38 5.04
CA GLU A 92 -24.12 29.60 4.57
C GLU A 92 -23.38 30.94 4.62
N SER A 93 -23.00 31.41 3.42
CA SER A 93 -23.16 32.81 3.06
C SER A 93 -23.41 32.92 1.56
N THR A 94 -24.59 33.44 1.24
CA THR A 94 -25.19 33.58 -0.08
C THR A 94 -24.50 34.68 -0.88
N GLU A 95 -23.59 34.35 -1.79
CA GLU A 95 -23.25 35.24 -2.91
C GLU A 95 -23.04 34.47 -4.21
N THR A 96 -23.96 34.70 -5.13
CA THR A 96 -24.00 34.19 -6.49
C THR A 96 -22.84 34.79 -7.30
N THR A 97 -21.69 34.12 -7.34
CA THR A 97 -20.69 34.34 -8.39
C THR A 97 -20.65 33.12 -9.29
N THR A 98 -21.04 33.30 -10.56
CA THR A 98 -20.90 32.33 -11.64
C THR A 98 -19.43 31.94 -11.82
N ARG A 99 -18.97 30.93 -11.07
CA ARG A 99 -17.65 30.32 -11.27
C ARG A 99 -17.69 29.54 -12.58
N ARG A 100 -17.03 30.09 -13.61
CA ARG A 100 -16.61 29.31 -14.78
C ARG A 100 -15.86 28.10 -14.25
N HIS A 101 -16.42 26.91 -14.41
CA HIS A 101 -15.69 25.66 -14.19
C HIS A 101 -14.56 25.60 -15.22
N SER A 102 -13.40 26.18 -14.88
CA SER A 102 -12.19 25.92 -15.63
C SER A 102 -11.97 24.42 -15.55
N ARG A 103 -11.77 23.79 -16.71
CA ARG A 103 -11.40 22.38 -16.79
C ARG A 103 -10.04 22.24 -16.11
N ALA A 104 -10.05 21.92 -14.81
CA ALA A 104 -8.83 21.71 -14.05
C ALA A 104 -8.02 20.62 -14.76
N ARG A 105 -6.79 20.98 -15.14
CA ARG A 105 -5.87 20.06 -15.81
C ARG A 105 -5.54 18.95 -14.82
N ALA A 106 -5.62 17.69 -15.26
CA ALA A 106 -5.28 16.56 -14.40
C ALA A 106 -3.85 16.73 -13.84
N PRO A 107 -3.61 16.41 -12.56
CA PRO A 107 -2.31 16.59 -11.93
C PRO A 107 -1.24 15.76 -12.64
N ILE A 108 0.00 16.27 -12.64
CA ILE A 108 1.16 15.60 -13.21
C ILE A 108 1.59 14.53 -12.21
N THR A 109 1.10 13.29 -12.40
CA THR A 109 1.45 12.13 -11.57
C THR A 109 2.65 11.37 -12.13
N VAL A 110 3.71 11.21 -11.34
CA VAL A 110 4.94 10.46 -11.63
C VAL A 110 4.97 9.20 -10.77
N TYR A 111 5.61 8.13 -11.26
CA TYR A 111 5.76 6.88 -10.51
C TYR A 111 7.23 6.58 -10.22
N ALA A 112 7.55 6.19 -9.00
CA ALA A 112 8.84 5.62 -8.64
C ALA A 112 8.63 4.27 -7.94
N THR A 113 9.60 3.37 -7.95
CA THR A 113 9.47 2.11 -7.20
C THR A 113 9.28 2.42 -5.71
N CYS A 114 8.31 1.76 -5.08
CA CYS A 114 7.96 1.97 -3.68
C CYS A 114 9.01 1.34 -2.75
N ARG A 115 10.21 1.92 -2.71
CA ARG A 115 11.35 1.44 -1.91
C ARG A 115 12.10 2.62 -1.30
N LYS A 116 12.41 2.54 0.00
CA LYS A 116 13.07 3.63 0.74
C LYS A 116 14.43 3.97 0.12
N SER A 117 15.29 2.98 -0.08
CA SER A 117 16.64 3.16 -0.62
C SER A 117 16.66 3.84 -1.99
N LEU A 118 15.68 3.55 -2.85
CA LEU A 118 15.54 4.23 -4.14
C LEU A 118 15.14 5.68 -3.97
N LEU A 119 14.21 5.98 -3.06
CA LEU A 119 13.77 7.36 -2.80
C LEU A 119 14.87 8.20 -2.16
N ASP A 120 15.66 7.62 -1.27
CA ASP A 120 16.82 8.26 -0.66
C ASP A 120 17.91 8.55 -1.73
N LEU A 121 18.13 7.61 -2.65
CA LEU A 121 19.00 7.80 -3.82
C LEU A 121 18.45 8.87 -4.79
N MET A 122 17.13 8.89 -5.01
CA MET A 122 16.48 9.91 -5.83
C MET A 122 16.70 11.30 -5.26
N ASN A 123 16.71 11.43 -3.94
CA ASN A 123 16.99 12.69 -3.29
C ASN A 123 18.47 13.10 -3.39
N SER A 124 19.42 12.18 -3.19
CA SER A 124 20.85 12.51 -3.30
C SER A 124 21.26 12.93 -4.71
N SER A 125 20.58 12.42 -5.74
CA SER A 125 20.78 12.76 -7.16
C SER A 125 19.57 13.47 -7.78
N HIS A 126 18.91 14.36 -7.02
CA HIS A 126 17.64 15.01 -7.36
C HIS A 126 17.54 15.51 -8.80
N ARG A 127 18.53 16.27 -9.31
CA ARG A 127 18.51 16.83 -10.68
C ARG A 127 18.43 15.77 -11.78
N LYS A 128 19.18 14.67 -11.65
CA LYS A 128 19.18 13.56 -12.62
C LYS A 128 17.81 12.88 -12.64
N PHE A 129 17.28 12.59 -11.46
CA PHE A 129 15.99 11.92 -11.32
C PHE A 129 14.82 12.83 -11.72
N LEU A 130 14.88 14.13 -11.45
CA LEU A 130 13.88 15.07 -11.96
C LEU A 130 13.85 15.10 -13.48
N GLY A 131 15.03 15.17 -14.10
CA GLY A 131 15.18 15.06 -15.55
C GLY A 131 14.55 13.78 -16.11
N SER A 132 14.71 12.65 -15.43
CA SER A 132 14.10 11.37 -15.82
C SER A 132 12.59 11.29 -15.55
N MET A 133 12.10 11.92 -14.48
CA MET A 133 10.68 11.99 -14.11
C MET A 133 9.86 12.86 -15.05
N ILE A 134 10.48 13.92 -15.56
CA ILE A 134 9.84 14.93 -16.41
C ILE A 134 10.16 14.67 -17.90
N GLY A 135 11.31 14.09 -18.21
CA GLY A 135 11.84 13.90 -19.57
C GLY A 135 10.92 13.17 -20.56
N PRO A 136 10.21 12.09 -20.16
CA PRO A 136 9.26 11.40 -21.04
C PRO A 136 8.02 12.23 -21.40
N ARG A 137 7.78 13.37 -20.71
CA ARG A 137 6.62 14.23 -20.91
C ARG A 137 6.97 15.37 -21.85
N GLY A 138 7.15 15.08 -23.13
CA GLY A 138 7.15 16.10 -24.17
C GLY A 138 5.71 16.61 -24.40
N GLY A 139 5.48 17.93 -24.30
CA GLY A 139 4.22 18.55 -24.69
C GLY A 139 3.84 19.84 -23.94
N MET A 140 2.77 20.50 -24.40
CA MET A 140 2.21 21.79 -23.90
C MET A 140 1.74 21.79 -22.41
N ALA A 141 1.96 20.71 -21.68
CA ALA A 141 1.65 20.58 -20.26
C ALA A 141 2.85 20.82 -19.34
N MET A 142 4.06 20.87 -19.88
CA MET A 142 5.27 21.19 -19.12
C MET A 142 5.50 22.71 -19.13
N THR A 143 5.50 23.31 -17.94
CA THR A 143 5.88 24.71 -17.75
C THR A 143 7.33 24.80 -17.28
N THR A 144 7.94 25.99 -17.36
CA THR A 144 9.24 26.26 -16.73
C THR A 144 9.18 25.96 -15.22
N GLU A 145 8.08 26.33 -14.54
CA GLU A 145 7.83 25.99 -13.14
C GLU A 145 7.92 24.48 -12.90
N THR A 146 7.37 23.65 -13.81
CA THR A 146 7.43 22.17 -13.68
C THR A 146 8.86 21.62 -13.61
N ARG A 147 9.82 22.28 -14.25
CA ARG A 147 11.24 21.87 -14.23
C ARG A 147 11.96 22.20 -12.93
N GLU A 148 11.38 23.11 -12.14
CA GLU A 148 11.91 23.54 -10.84
C GLU A 148 11.32 22.73 -9.68
N ALA A 149 10.48 21.73 -9.96
CA ALA A 149 9.81 20.96 -8.93
C ALA A 149 10.80 20.29 -7.96
N ILE A 150 10.55 20.43 -6.67
CA ILE A 150 11.45 19.86 -5.64
C ILE A 150 10.84 18.58 -5.07
N LEU A 151 11.66 17.54 -4.90
CA LEU A 151 11.32 16.38 -4.07
C LEU A 151 11.91 16.65 -2.69
N ARG A 152 11.09 16.51 -1.65
CA ARG A 152 11.52 16.74 -0.26
C ARG A 152 12.71 15.85 0.11
N LYS A 153 13.68 16.37 0.87
CA LYS A 153 14.93 15.67 1.16
C LYS A 153 14.73 14.36 1.94
N ASP A 154 13.88 14.40 2.94
CA ASP A 154 13.51 13.28 3.81
C ASP A 154 12.25 12.55 3.31
N MET A 155 11.93 12.60 2.01
CA MET A 155 10.71 11.98 1.47
C MET A 155 10.64 10.47 1.78
N GLY A 156 11.78 9.79 1.79
CA GLY A 156 11.89 8.38 2.16
C GLY A 156 11.37 8.11 3.57
N ASP A 157 11.75 8.94 4.55
CA ASP A 157 11.33 8.82 5.94
C ASP A 157 9.90 9.32 6.17
N VAL A 158 9.51 10.39 5.48
CA VAL A 158 8.13 10.91 5.53
C VAL A 158 7.14 9.83 5.08
N LEU A 159 7.37 9.23 3.90
CA LEU A 159 6.50 8.16 3.40
C LEU A 159 6.49 6.95 4.34
N LEU A 160 7.65 6.58 4.89
CA LEU A 160 7.72 5.50 5.88
C LEU A 160 6.83 5.80 7.09
N SER A 161 6.92 7.00 7.65
CA SER A 161 6.12 7.42 8.80
C SER A 161 4.61 7.39 8.50
N MET A 162 4.21 7.84 7.30
CA MET A 162 2.81 7.84 6.87
C MET A 162 2.27 6.42 6.68
N LEU A 163 3.03 5.55 5.99
CA LEU A 163 2.65 4.16 5.77
C LEU A 163 2.53 3.39 7.10
N ARG A 164 3.49 3.57 8.02
CA ARG A 164 3.48 2.94 9.35
C ARG A 164 2.30 3.39 10.18
N ARG A 165 2.03 4.69 10.22
CA ARG A 165 0.86 5.25 10.91
C ARG A 165 -0.43 4.69 10.34
N GLN A 166 -0.60 4.71 9.02
CA GLN A 166 -1.80 4.19 8.38
C GLN A 166 -2.00 2.68 8.64
N ALA A 167 -0.92 1.88 8.63
CA ALA A 167 -1.01 0.46 8.93
C ALA A 167 -1.46 0.23 10.37
N SER A 168 -0.89 1.00 11.30
CA SER A 168 -1.24 0.93 12.72
C SER A 168 -2.69 1.37 12.95
N ASP A 169 -3.12 2.49 12.34
CA ASP A 169 -4.49 3.01 12.42
C ASP A 169 -5.51 1.97 11.94
N LEU A 170 -5.25 1.31 10.81
CA LEU A 170 -6.15 0.27 10.28
C LEU A 170 -6.18 -1.00 11.15
N LEU A 171 -5.05 -1.38 11.76
CA LEU A 171 -4.99 -2.51 12.69
C LEU A 171 -5.78 -2.20 13.97
N VAL A 172 -5.61 -1.01 14.54
CA VAL A 172 -6.36 -0.54 15.71
C VAL A 172 -7.85 -0.41 15.42
N GLU A 173 -8.22 0.22 14.30
CA GLU A 173 -9.62 0.33 13.88
C GLU A 173 -10.26 -1.06 13.79
N ARG A 174 -9.51 -2.06 13.33
CA ARG A 174 -10.03 -3.43 13.21
C ARG A 174 -10.06 -4.17 14.55
N ALA A 175 -9.07 -3.96 15.41
CA ALA A 175 -8.97 -4.60 16.72
C ALA A 175 -9.98 -4.04 17.73
N ASN A 176 -10.43 -2.79 17.55
CA ASN A 176 -11.42 -2.14 18.43
C ASN A 176 -12.87 -2.28 17.93
N GLN A 177 -13.12 -3.19 16.99
CA GLN A 177 -14.48 -3.52 16.57
C GLN A 177 -15.14 -4.48 17.57
N SER A 178 -16.40 -4.85 17.30
CA SER A 178 -17.11 -5.82 18.13
C SER A 178 -16.30 -7.12 18.29
N PRO A 179 -16.41 -7.80 19.44
CA PRO A 179 -15.67 -9.04 19.71
C PRO A 179 -15.79 -10.08 18.60
N ASP A 180 -16.99 -10.23 18.02
CA ASP A 180 -17.24 -11.12 16.88
C ASP A 180 -16.48 -10.73 15.61
N SER A 181 -16.26 -9.43 15.38
CA SER A 181 -15.46 -8.94 14.25
C SER A 181 -13.98 -9.17 14.49
N VAL A 182 -13.52 -8.97 15.73
CA VAL A 182 -12.14 -9.21 16.15
C VAL A 182 -11.81 -10.69 16.02
N ALA A 183 -12.61 -11.60 16.56
CA ALA A 183 -12.39 -13.06 16.45
C ALA A 183 -12.42 -13.59 14.99
N ARG A 184 -13.14 -12.90 14.10
CA ARG A 184 -13.13 -13.19 12.65
C ARG A 184 -11.88 -12.70 11.94
N SER A 185 -11.14 -11.77 12.53
CA SER A 185 -10.03 -11.05 11.91
C SER A 185 -8.68 -11.44 12.49
N PHE A 186 -8.61 -11.58 13.80
CA PHE A 186 -7.41 -11.88 14.55
C PHE A 186 -7.61 -13.19 15.28
N GLN A 187 -6.58 -14.02 15.28
CA GLN A 187 -6.49 -15.21 16.12
C GLN A 187 -5.12 -15.21 16.79
N ARG A 188 -5.10 -15.11 18.11
CA ARG A 188 -3.87 -15.25 18.91
C ARG A 188 -3.43 -16.71 18.89
N CYS A 189 -2.12 -16.92 18.82
CA CYS A 189 -1.48 -18.22 18.86
C CYS A 189 -0.40 -18.19 19.94
N ASP A 190 -0.34 -19.24 20.76
CA ASP A 190 0.68 -19.36 21.80
C ASP A 190 2.01 -19.80 21.17
N ASN A 191 1.96 -20.72 20.21
CA ASN A 191 3.13 -21.24 19.51
C ASN A 191 2.98 -21.16 17.98
N TRP A 192 4.11 -21.24 17.26
CA TRP A 192 4.13 -21.25 15.79
C TRP A 192 3.32 -22.43 15.19
N GLU A 193 3.27 -23.56 15.87
CA GLU A 193 2.52 -24.74 15.43
C GLU A 193 1.01 -24.49 15.38
N ASP A 194 0.48 -23.62 16.24
CA ASP A 194 -0.95 -23.30 16.29
C ASP A 194 -1.42 -22.54 15.05
N ILE A 195 -0.50 -21.92 14.31
CA ILE A 195 -0.78 -21.25 13.04
C ILE A 195 -1.41 -22.27 12.07
N GLY A 196 -0.94 -23.52 12.06
CA GLY A 196 -1.47 -24.58 11.20
C GLY A 196 -2.96 -24.88 11.42
N LYS A 197 -3.47 -24.63 12.63
CA LYS A 197 -4.87 -24.87 13.03
C LYS A 197 -5.82 -23.73 12.62
N VAL A 198 -5.28 -22.53 12.35
CA VAL A 198 -6.08 -21.34 11.99
C VAL A 198 -6.70 -21.49 10.61
N THR A 199 -8.02 -21.28 10.47
CA THR A 199 -8.66 -21.30 9.15
C THR A 199 -8.63 -19.93 8.48
N ALA A 200 -8.47 -19.90 7.15
CA ALA A 200 -8.39 -18.68 6.34
C ALA A 200 -7.25 -17.74 6.76
N ARG A 201 -6.02 -18.26 6.76
CA ARG A 201 -4.80 -17.52 7.10
C ARG A 201 -4.45 -16.51 6.01
N GLY A 202 -4.20 -15.27 6.39
CA GLY A 202 -3.67 -14.25 5.49
C GLY A 202 -2.19 -14.02 5.72
N CYS A 203 -1.84 -13.50 6.90
CA CYS A 203 -0.46 -13.31 7.34
C CYS A 203 -0.36 -13.46 8.87
N VAL A 204 0.87 -13.64 9.34
CA VAL A 204 1.23 -13.67 10.76
C VAL A 204 1.78 -12.30 11.12
N LEU A 205 1.24 -11.72 12.18
CA LEU A 205 1.75 -10.51 12.82
C LEU A 205 2.52 -10.98 14.06
N TRP A 206 3.82 -10.79 14.06
CA TRP A 206 4.69 -11.20 15.16
C TRP A 206 5.21 -9.95 15.87
N ILE A 207 5.07 -9.93 17.19
CA ILE A 207 5.75 -8.96 18.03
C ILE A 207 6.72 -9.73 18.92
N PRO A 208 8.05 -9.59 18.73
CA PRO A 208 9.04 -10.33 19.51
C PRO A 208 8.83 -10.07 21.01
N GLY A 209 8.85 -11.15 21.79
CA GLY A 209 8.90 -11.07 23.24
C GLY A 209 10.32 -10.80 23.73
N SER A 210 10.48 -10.41 25.01
CA SER A 210 11.79 -10.15 25.63
C SER A 210 12.74 -11.37 25.64
N LYS A 211 12.23 -12.58 25.37
CA LYS A 211 13.00 -13.84 25.34
C LYS A 211 13.27 -14.35 23.94
N ASP A 212 12.71 -13.72 22.91
CA ASP A 212 12.90 -14.15 21.53
C ASP A 212 14.16 -13.49 20.97
N ASN A 213 15.21 -14.29 20.75
CA ASN A 213 16.39 -13.81 20.02
C ASN A 213 15.95 -13.31 18.65
N ALA A 214 16.35 -12.08 18.31
CA ALA A 214 16.03 -11.35 17.08
C ALA A 214 16.70 -11.95 15.82
N THR A 215 16.70 -13.28 15.70
CA THR A 215 17.36 -14.03 14.62
C THR A 215 16.37 -14.44 13.51
N ASN A 216 15.16 -13.86 13.48
CA ASN A 216 14.23 -14.09 12.38
C ASN A 216 14.40 -13.00 11.31
N PRO A 217 14.65 -13.38 10.05
CA PRO A 217 14.88 -12.42 8.98
C PRO A 217 13.64 -11.55 8.75
N SER A 218 13.88 -10.27 8.44
CA SER A 218 12.91 -9.27 8.00
C SER A 218 11.97 -9.74 6.86
N TYR A 219 12.26 -10.89 6.24
CA TYR A 219 11.48 -11.58 5.21
C TYR A 219 11.32 -13.05 5.60
N ALA A 220 10.40 -13.35 6.51
CA ALA A 220 10.07 -14.72 6.87
C ALA A 220 8.72 -15.12 6.25
N THR A 221 8.71 -16.21 5.50
CA THR A 221 7.48 -16.98 5.26
C THR A 221 7.48 -18.17 6.20
N TYR A 222 6.33 -18.45 6.81
CA TYR A 222 6.13 -19.66 7.58
C TYR A 222 5.46 -20.70 6.70
N ASP A 223 6.12 -21.84 6.51
CA ASP A 223 5.63 -22.96 5.73
C ASP A 223 4.77 -23.87 6.62
N ILE A 224 3.59 -24.25 6.13
CA ILE A 224 2.63 -25.11 6.83
C ILE A 224 2.56 -26.44 6.10
N GLU A 225 3.05 -27.48 6.76
CA GLU A 225 3.05 -28.84 6.22
C GLU A 225 1.63 -29.38 6.01
N GLY A 226 1.44 -30.15 4.93
CA GLY A 226 0.16 -30.80 4.61
C GLY A 226 -0.96 -29.89 4.10
N ALA A 227 -0.74 -28.58 3.98
CA ALA A 227 -1.77 -27.65 3.51
C ALA A 227 -1.89 -27.64 1.97
N ARG A 228 -3.04 -28.07 1.44
CA ARG A 228 -3.34 -28.02 -0.02
C ARG A 228 -3.40 -26.60 -0.58
N TYR A 229 -3.76 -25.63 0.25
CA TYR A 229 -3.81 -24.20 -0.06
C TYR A 229 -3.30 -23.43 1.15
N ASP A 230 -2.74 -22.24 0.93
CA ASP A 230 -2.26 -21.36 2.01
C ASP A 230 -1.19 -22.07 2.87
N GLY A 231 -0.32 -22.84 2.20
CA GLY A 231 0.80 -23.58 2.80
C GLY A 231 2.07 -22.75 3.00
N LYS A 232 2.09 -21.50 2.51
CA LYS A 232 3.10 -20.51 2.84
C LYS A 232 2.39 -19.25 3.32
N VAL A 233 2.73 -18.77 4.50
CA VAL A 233 2.11 -17.60 5.12
C VAL A 233 3.18 -16.54 5.37
N ALA A 234 2.90 -15.29 5.00
CA ALA A 234 3.81 -14.19 5.25
C ALA A 234 3.90 -13.90 6.75
N VAL A 235 5.11 -13.68 7.26
CA VAL A 235 5.35 -13.25 8.64
C VAL A 235 5.83 -11.81 8.63
N HIS A 236 5.12 -10.95 9.34
CA HIS A 236 5.46 -9.56 9.53
C HIS A 236 5.94 -9.35 10.96
N ASP A 237 7.23 -9.08 11.14
CA ASP A 237 7.77 -8.53 12.39
C ASP A 237 7.27 -7.08 12.52
N LEU A 238 6.35 -6.85 13.45
CA LEU A 238 5.75 -5.54 13.64
C LEU A 238 6.71 -4.51 14.24
N VAL A 239 7.71 -4.94 15.02
CA VAL A 239 8.73 -4.02 15.58
C VAL A 239 9.58 -3.49 14.45
N TYR A 240 10.06 -4.36 13.57
CA TYR A 240 10.79 -3.95 12.36
C TYR A 240 9.90 -3.12 11.42
N LEU A 241 8.69 -3.60 11.13
CA LEU A 241 7.82 -3.03 10.11
C LEU A 241 7.25 -1.66 10.51
N LEU A 242 6.73 -1.55 11.73
CA LEU A 242 6.05 -0.35 12.24
C LEU A 242 6.98 0.56 13.05
N GLY A 243 8.07 0.03 13.62
CA GLY A 243 8.95 0.75 14.54
C GLY A 243 8.38 0.84 15.97
N ASP A 244 9.27 1.06 16.94
CA ASP A 244 8.94 0.98 18.37
C ASP A 244 7.82 1.93 18.80
N ALA A 245 7.81 3.15 18.27
CA ALA A 245 6.80 4.15 18.60
C ALA A 245 5.38 3.71 18.21
N GLN A 246 5.24 3.14 17.01
CA GLN A 246 3.93 2.69 16.51
C GLN A 246 3.50 1.37 17.15
N VAL A 247 4.43 0.44 17.42
CA VAL A 247 4.11 -0.78 18.19
C VAL A 247 3.69 -0.44 19.61
N SER A 248 4.38 0.48 20.28
CA SER A 248 4.00 0.94 21.62
C SER A 248 2.61 1.56 21.63
N TRP A 249 2.27 2.35 20.60
CA TRP A 249 0.93 2.89 20.44
C TRP A 249 -0.11 1.79 20.16
N LEU A 250 0.19 0.84 19.27
CA LEU A 250 -0.67 -0.30 18.92
C LEU A 250 -1.03 -1.13 20.16
N ARG A 251 -0.04 -1.42 21.03
CA ARG A 251 -0.24 -2.13 22.30
C ARG A 251 -1.18 -1.38 23.25
N LYS A 252 -1.05 -0.06 23.33
CA LYS A 252 -1.91 0.79 24.18
C LYS A 252 -3.32 0.93 23.63
N ALA A 253 -3.46 1.05 22.30
CA ALA A 253 -4.73 1.33 21.64
C ALA A 253 -5.58 0.07 21.44
N ALA A 254 -4.97 -1.12 21.40
CA ALA A 254 -5.63 -2.40 21.21
C ALA A 254 -5.00 -3.51 22.10
N PRO A 255 -5.12 -3.40 23.44
CA PRO A 255 -4.45 -4.29 24.39
C PRO A 255 -4.92 -5.75 24.28
N ASP A 256 -6.20 -5.99 24.01
CA ASP A 256 -6.74 -7.36 23.94
C ASP A 256 -6.14 -8.18 22.79
N THR A 257 -5.74 -7.53 21.71
CA THR A 257 -5.16 -8.19 20.53
C THR A 257 -3.63 -8.20 20.57
N PHE A 258 -2.99 -7.10 21.01
CA PHE A 258 -1.54 -6.90 20.87
C PHE A 258 -0.78 -6.70 22.19
N GLY A 259 -1.46 -6.70 23.34
CA GLY A 259 -0.93 -6.28 24.64
C GLY A 259 0.35 -6.98 25.09
N ASP A 260 0.37 -8.31 25.16
CA ASP A 260 1.48 -9.08 25.76
C ASP A 260 2.58 -9.48 24.77
N GLY A 261 2.46 -9.08 23.50
CA GLY A 261 3.34 -9.55 22.44
C GLY A 261 3.00 -10.99 22.06
N GLY A 262 3.77 -11.56 21.13
CA GLY A 262 3.54 -12.91 20.62
C GLY A 262 2.99 -12.93 19.19
N ILE A 263 2.32 -14.04 18.86
CA ILE A 263 1.95 -14.40 17.49
C ILE A 263 0.46 -14.17 17.29
N VAL A 264 0.10 -13.32 16.33
CA VAL A 264 -1.29 -13.03 15.98
C VAL A 264 -1.48 -13.31 14.50
N VAL A 265 -2.37 -14.23 14.14
CA VAL A 265 -2.72 -14.47 12.74
C VAL A 265 -3.80 -13.50 12.30
N LEU A 266 -3.48 -12.67 11.30
CA LEU A 266 -4.44 -11.85 10.59
C LEU A 266 -5.11 -12.70 9.51
N ARG A 267 -6.39 -12.99 9.72
CA ARG A 267 -7.21 -13.83 8.85
C ARG A 267 -7.57 -13.10 7.57
N LEU A 268 -7.68 -13.85 6.48
CA LEU A 268 -8.11 -13.36 5.18
C LEU A 268 -9.59 -13.68 4.96
N HIS A 269 -10.39 -12.65 4.71
CA HIS A 269 -11.78 -12.81 4.29
C HIS A 269 -12.17 -11.72 3.28
N HIS A 270 -13.30 -11.92 2.60
CA HIS A 270 -13.75 -11.07 1.51
C HIS A 270 -14.24 -9.69 2.02
N SER A 271 -13.29 -8.82 2.35
CA SER A 271 -13.53 -7.43 2.75
C SER A 271 -12.48 -6.53 2.13
N ARG A 272 -12.92 -5.41 1.53
CA ARG A 272 -12.00 -4.41 0.96
C ARG A 272 -11.07 -3.82 2.02
N ARG A 273 -11.58 -3.61 3.24
CA ARG A 273 -10.76 -3.11 4.37
C ARG A 273 -9.69 -4.13 4.76
N MET A 274 -10.06 -5.42 4.83
CA MET A 274 -9.10 -6.47 5.15
C MET A 274 -8.03 -6.60 4.08
N ALA A 275 -8.42 -6.62 2.80
CA ALA A 275 -7.47 -6.61 1.69
C ALA A 275 -6.53 -5.39 1.75
N LYS A 276 -7.04 -4.21 2.12
CA LYS A 276 -6.23 -2.99 2.29
C LYS A 276 -5.17 -3.16 3.39
N ILE A 277 -5.50 -3.78 4.53
CA ILE A 277 -4.54 -4.05 5.61
C ILE A 277 -3.42 -4.98 5.11
N HIS A 278 -3.78 -6.14 4.54
CA HIS A 278 -2.81 -7.11 4.01
C HIS A 278 -1.87 -6.47 2.98
N MET A 279 -2.43 -5.69 2.06
CA MET A 279 -1.68 -4.97 1.04
C MET A 279 -0.78 -3.89 1.65
N LEU A 280 -1.23 -3.16 2.65
CA LEU A 280 -0.40 -2.12 3.25
C LEU A 280 0.80 -2.69 4.01
N LEU A 281 0.61 -3.80 4.75
CA LEU A 281 1.70 -4.50 5.44
C LEU A 281 2.75 -4.99 4.44
N TRP A 282 2.31 -5.54 3.31
CA TRP A 282 3.20 -5.96 2.23
C TRP A 282 3.93 -4.80 1.56
N ARG A 283 3.23 -3.69 1.33
CA ARG A 283 3.84 -2.50 0.77
C ARG A 283 4.91 -1.95 1.70
N LEU A 284 4.66 -1.89 3.01
CA LEU A 284 5.66 -1.51 4.02
C LEU A 284 6.87 -2.45 4.00
N GLN A 285 6.62 -3.75 3.92
CA GLN A 285 7.70 -4.74 3.90
C GLN A 285 8.54 -4.60 2.64
N GLY A 286 7.93 -4.41 1.46
CA GLY A 286 8.67 -4.11 0.23
C GLY A 286 9.40 -2.76 0.28
N TYR A 287 8.82 -1.78 0.98
CA TYR A 287 9.41 -0.45 1.12
C TYR A 287 10.72 -0.46 1.91
N LEU A 288 10.76 -1.25 2.98
CA LEU A 288 11.93 -1.44 3.86
C LEU A 288 12.93 -2.47 3.32
N ALA A 289 12.71 -3.03 2.13
CA ALA A 289 13.58 -4.08 1.62
C ALA A 289 15.02 -3.61 1.43
N PRO A 290 16.01 -4.25 2.10
CA PRO A 290 17.41 -3.92 1.91
C PRO A 290 17.73 -4.14 0.43
N PRO A 291 18.60 -3.32 -0.18
CA PRO A 291 19.02 -3.53 -1.57
C PRO A 291 19.42 -5.01 -1.75
N ILE A 292 19.02 -5.59 -2.87
CA ILE A 292 19.39 -6.97 -3.17
C ILE A 292 20.89 -6.91 -3.42
N ASP A 293 21.70 -7.38 -2.47
CA ASP A 293 23.09 -7.69 -2.76
C ASP A 293 23.08 -8.83 -3.77
N GLU A 294 23.53 -8.56 -5.00
CA GLU A 294 23.60 -9.53 -6.09
C GLU A 294 24.54 -10.72 -5.79
N THR A 295 25.13 -10.78 -4.59
CA THR A 295 26.09 -11.80 -4.16
C THR A 295 25.45 -13.09 -3.63
N VAL A 296 24.12 -13.14 -3.44
CA VAL A 296 23.43 -14.32 -2.87
C VAL A 296 22.60 -15.08 -3.92
N ALA A 297 22.72 -14.74 -5.20
CA ALA A 297 22.17 -15.55 -6.29
C ALA A 297 23.25 -16.53 -6.82
N VAL A 298 23.44 -17.64 -6.11
CA VAL A 298 24.07 -18.86 -6.61
C VAL A 298 23.08 -20.01 -6.45
#